data_AF-A0A3D3QLW3-F1
#
_entry.id   AF-A0A3D3QLW3-F1
#
_cell.length_a   1.000
_cell.length_b   1.000
_cell.length_c   1.000
_cell.angle_alpha   90.00
_cell.angle_beta   90.00
_cell.angle_gamma   90.00
#
_symmetry.space_group_name_H-M   'P 1'
#
loop_
_entity.id
_entity.type
_entity.pdbx_description
1 polymer ?
#
loop_
_entity_poly.entity_id
_entity_poly.type
_entity_poly.pdbx_seq_one_letter_code
_entity_poly.pdbx_strand_id
1 'polypeptide(L)'
;MTDMVKAVEEALMMNNFERLPAEARVAYLHQLCESMGLNPLSHPFEFIKLNGRWTLYAKKGCTDQLRAVNGVNIEIVENTIHDHQVYVHVRATVPDDRFPTGVRSDEDIGVVFIGSGAE
;
A
#
# COMPACT_ATOMS: atom_id res chain seq x y z
N MET A 1 -28.44 -2.12 -17.58
CA MET A 1 -28.03 -1.09 -16.59
C MET A 1 -27.77 -1.70 -15.22
N THR A 2 -28.63 -2.59 -14.73
CA THR A 2 -28.50 -3.28 -13.43
C THR A 2 -27.23 -4.11 -13.27
N ASP A 3 -26.75 -4.79 -14.32
CA ASP A 3 -25.54 -5.63 -14.21
C ASP A 3 -24.24 -4.83 -14.13
N MET A 4 -24.16 -3.70 -14.82
CA MET A 4 -23.00 -2.81 -14.73
C MET A 4 -22.93 -2.16 -13.34
N VAL A 5 -24.08 -1.76 -12.76
CA VAL A 5 -24.13 -1.23 -11.39
C VAL A 5 -23.62 -2.26 -10.39
N LYS A 6 -24.06 -3.52 -10.50
CA LYS A 6 -23.55 -4.61 -9.64
C LYS A 6 -22.05 -4.85 -9.83
N ALA A 7 -21.54 -4.82 -11.07
CA ALA A 7 -20.12 -4.99 -11.34
C ALA A 7 -19.27 -3.84 -10.74
N VAL A 8 -19.77 -2.61 -10.79
CA VAL A 8 -19.13 -1.45 -10.16
C VAL A 8 -19.18 -1.55 -8.63
N GLU A 9 -20.30 -1.97 -8.06
CA GLU A 9 -20.44 -2.20 -6.62
C GLU A 9 -19.45 -3.26 -6.14
N GLU A 10 -19.35 -4.41 -6.82
CA GLU A 10 -18.38 -5.46 -6.52
C GLU A 10 -16.92 -4.95 -6.61
N ALA A 11 -16.60 -4.13 -7.61
CA ALA A 11 -15.27 -3.56 -7.77
C ALA A 11 -14.91 -2.59 -6.63
N LEU A 12 -15.81 -1.65 -6.30
CA LEU A 12 -15.53 -0.60 -5.31
C LEU A 12 -15.64 -1.08 -3.87
N MET A 13 -16.62 -1.94 -3.56
CA MET A 13 -16.93 -2.35 -2.18
C MET A 13 -16.23 -3.65 -1.80
N MET A 14 -16.02 -4.56 -2.76
CA MET A 14 -15.50 -5.91 -2.50
C MET A 14 -14.10 -6.14 -3.11
N ASN A 15 -13.51 -5.12 -3.74
CA ASN A 15 -12.26 -5.22 -4.50
C ASN A 15 -12.30 -6.41 -5.48
N ASN A 16 -13.45 -6.65 -6.12
CA ASN A 16 -13.62 -7.73 -7.10
C ASN A 16 -13.93 -7.16 -8.49
N PHE A 17 -12.95 -7.22 -9.37
CA PHE A 17 -12.99 -6.65 -10.70
C PHE A 17 -13.34 -7.67 -11.79
N GLU A 18 -13.72 -8.89 -11.41
CA GLU A 18 -13.97 -10.00 -12.35
C GLU A 18 -15.04 -9.66 -13.39
N ARG A 19 -16.10 -8.95 -12.98
CA ARG A 19 -17.23 -8.60 -13.85
C ARG A 19 -17.07 -7.25 -14.55
N LEU A 20 -15.99 -6.53 -14.28
CA LEU A 20 -15.78 -5.20 -14.82
C LEU A 20 -15.12 -5.30 -16.22
N PRO A 21 -15.71 -4.68 -17.27
CA PRO A 21 -15.14 -4.74 -18.61
C PRO A 21 -13.75 -4.09 -18.67
N ALA A 22 -12.95 -4.49 -19.66
CA ALA A 22 -11.54 -4.07 -19.75
C ALA A 22 -11.39 -2.54 -19.82
N GLU A 23 -12.25 -1.88 -20.59
CA GLU A 23 -12.26 -0.42 -20.77
C GLU A 23 -12.52 0.29 -19.44
N ALA A 24 -13.47 -0.23 -18.65
CA ALA A 24 -13.78 0.32 -17.32
C ALA A 24 -12.65 0.07 -16.31
N ARG A 25 -11.94 -1.07 -16.38
CA ARG A 25 -10.76 -1.33 -15.55
C ARG A 25 -9.61 -0.38 -15.88
N VAL A 26 -9.36 -0.11 -17.16
CA VAL A 26 -8.34 0.86 -17.59
C VAL A 26 -8.71 2.27 -17.14
N ALA A 27 -9.97 2.69 -17.35
CA ALA A 27 -10.45 3.99 -16.90
C ALA A 27 -10.33 4.14 -15.37
N TYR A 28 -10.69 3.10 -14.61
CA TYR A 28 -10.54 3.07 -13.16
C TYR A 28 -9.08 3.23 -12.74
N LEU A 29 -8.16 2.46 -13.33
CA LEU A 29 -6.72 2.55 -13.02
C LEU A 29 -6.17 3.95 -13.31
N HIS A 30 -6.54 4.53 -14.44
CA HIS A 30 -6.09 5.87 -14.82
C HIS A 30 -6.58 6.92 -13.82
N GLN A 31 -7.88 6.92 -13.51
CA GLN A 31 -8.48 7.86 -12.56
C GLN A 31 -7.91 7.68 -11.15
N LEU A 32 -7.68 6.43 -10.72
CA LEU A 32 -7.08 6.13 -9.42
C LEU A 32 -5.65 6.70 -9.34
N CYS A 33 -4.82 6.44 -10.36
CA CYS A 33 -3.46 6.97 -10.40
C CYS A 33 -3.45 8.49 -10.39
N GLU A 34 -4.29 9.12 -11.22
CA GLU A 34 -4.43 10.58 -11.30
C GLU A 34 -4.83 11.18 -9.95
N SER A 35 -5.82 10.60 -9.27
CA SER A 35 -6.31 11.08 -7.96
C SER A 35 -5.25 11.01 -6.85
N MET A 36 -4.24 10.14 -7.00
CA MET A 36 -3.18 9.92 -6.03
C MET A 36 -1.83 10.51 -6.45
N GLY A 37 -1.75 11.15 -7.62
CA GLY A 37 -0.48 11.68 -8.16
C GLY A 37 0.52 10.58 -8.58
N LEU A 38 0.04 9.38 -8.91
CA LEU A 38 0.86 8.24 -9.33
C LEU A 38 1.10 8.25 -10.83
N ASN A 39 2.26 7.75 -11.26
CA ASN A 39 2.53 7.50 -12.68
C ASN A 39 1.89 6.18 -13.13
N PRO A 40 0.86 6.19 -14.01
CA PRO A 40 0.22 4.95 -14.46
C PRO A 40 1.16 4.06 -15.30
N LEU A 41 2.19 4.63 -15.94
CA LEU A 41 3.14 3.89 -16.79
C LEU A 41 4.15 3.06 -15.99
N SER A 42 4.29 3.29 -14.69
CA SER A 42 5.14 2.46 -13.83
C SER A 42 4.44 1.20 -13.33
N HIS A 43 3.21 0.93 -13.78
CA HIS A 43 2.38 -0.20 -13.33
C HIS A 43 2.24 -0.30 -11.80
N PRO A 44 1.76 0.75 -11.11
CA PRO A 44 1.68 0.79 -9.65
C PRO A 44 0.71 -0.26 -9.07
N PHE A 45 -0.31 -0.64 -9.83
CA PHE A 45 -1.28 -1.65 -9.42
C PHE A 45 -1.31 -2.85 -10.38
N GLU A 46 -1.80 -3.98 -9.89
CA GLU A 46 -1.99 -5.19 -10.68
C GLU A 46 -3.27 -5.90 -10.28
N PHE A 47 -3.99 -6.43 -11.28
CA PHE A 47 -5.10 -7.33 -11.04
C PHE A 47 -4.56 -8.74 -10.84
N ILE A 48 -4.65 -9.25 -9.61
CA ILE A 48 -4.24 -10.61 -9.26
C ILE A 48 -5.45 -11.44 -8.85
N LYS A 49 -5.34 -12.77 -8.94
CA LYS A 49 -6.29 -13.67 -8.27
C LYS A 49 -5.82 -13.89 -6.83
N LEU A 50 -6.51 -13.27 -5.88
CA LEU A 50 -6.27 -13.47 -4.45
C LEU A 50 -7.48 -14.15 -3.83
N ASN A 51 -7.29 -15.33 -3.23
CA ASN A 51 -8.39 -16.15 -2.67
C ASN A 51 -9.56 -16.36 -3.65
N GLY A 52 -9.23 -16.58 -4.93
CA GLY A 52 -10.21 -16.78 -5.99
C GLY A 52 -10.86 -15.52 -6.56
N ARG A 53 -10.59 -14.32 -6.02
CA ARG A 53 -11.16 -13.05 -6.50
C ARG A 53 -10.18 -12.25 -7.34
N TRP A 54 -10.66 -11.61 -8.40
CA TRP A 54 -9.88 -10.66 -9.20
C TRP A 54 -9.72 -9.34 -8.44
N THR A 55 -8.59 -9.21 -7.76
CA THR A 55 -8.33 -8.16 -6.77
C THR A 55 -7.34 -7.17 -7.33
N LEU A 56 -7.58 -5.87 -7.13
CA LEU A 56 -6.59 -4.84 -7.40
C LEU A 56 -5.58 -4.80 -6.25
N TYR A 57 -4.33 -5.10 -6.56
CA TYR A 57 -3.23 -5.16 -5.61
C TYR A 57 -2.23 -4.02 -5.86
N ALA A 58 -1.90 -3.28 -4.80
CA ALA A 58 -0.85 -2.26 -4.86
C ALA A 58 0.53 -2.92 -4.81
N LYS A 59 1.37 -2.65 -5.81
CA LYS A 59 2.75 -3.12 -5.81
C LYS A 59 3.60 -2.28 -4.87
N LYS A 60 4.79 -2.79 -4.51
CA LYS A 60 5.82 -2.01 -3.81
C LYS A 60 6.08 -0.64 -4.47
N GLY A 61 6.15 -0.59 -5.82
CA GLY A 61 6.35 0.65 -6.55
C GLY A 61 5.21 1.67 -6.43
N CYS A 62 4.00 1.24 -6.07
CA CYS A 62 2.91 2.16 -5.69
C CYS A 62 3.21 2.79 -4.33
N THR A 63 3.55 1.97 -3.33
CA THR A 63 3.94 2.44 -1.99
C THR A 63 5.11 3.42 -2.05
N ASP A 64 6.13 3.12 -2.84
CA ASP A 64 7.31 3.99 -3.00
C ASP A 64 6.95 5.34 -3.63
N GLN A 65 6.04 5.36 -4.61
CA GLN A 65 5.54 6.60 -5.20
C GLN A 65 4.67 7.39 -4.23
N LEU A 66 3.72 6.75 -3.55
CA LEU A 66 2.88 7.41 -2.54
C LEU A 66 3.75 8.04 -1.44
N ARG A 67 4.78 7.34 -0.99
CA ARG A 67 5.76 7.86 -0.03
C ARG A 67 6.42 9.15 -0.55
N ALA A 68 6.89 9.14 -1.79
CA ALA A 68 7.51 10.32 -2.40
C ALA A 68 6.52 11.48 -2.59
N VAL A 69 5.32 11.21 -3.11
CA VAL A 69 4.26 12.20 -3.35
C VAL A 69 3.83 12.89 -2.05
N ASN A 70 3.68 12.13 -0.97
CA ASN A 70 3.21 12.66 0.31
C ASN A 70 4.35 13.13 1.22
N GLY A 71 5.62 13.02 0.81
CA GLY A 71 6.75 13.42 1.64
C GLY A 71 6.91 12.58 2.92
N VAL A 72 6.53 11.29 2.86
CA VAL A 72 6.63 10.39 4.02
C VAL A 72 8.10 10.02 4.25
N ASN A 73 8.62 10.35 5.43
CA ASN A 73 9.95 9.96 5.89
C ASN A 73 9.85 8.80 6.88
N ILE A 74 10.81 7.87 6.84
CA ILE A 74 10.89 6.74 7.78
C ILE A 74 12.32 6.71 8.34
N GLU A 75 12.43 6.60 9.66
CA GLU A 75 13.69 6.50 10.39
C GLU A 75 13.68 5.28 11.34
N ILE A 76 14.85 4.69 11.54
CA ILE A 76 15.04 3.68 12.59
C ILE A 76 15.24 4.42 13.90
N VAL A 77 14.34 4.19 14.85
CA VAL A 77 14.42 4.74 16.20
C VAL A 77 15.31 3.87 17.07
N GLU A 78 15.16 2.55 16.94
CA GLU A 78 15.95 1.58 17.69
C GLU A 78 16.18 0.32 16.84
N ASN A 79 17.39 -0.22 16.91
CA ASN A 79 17.74 -1.51 16.33
C ASN A 79 18.68 -2.21 17.31
N THR A 80 18.15 -3.20 18.02
CA THR A 80 18.86 -3.89 19.10
C THR A 80 18.75 -5.40 18.93
N ILE A 81 19.76 -6.11 19.44
CA ILE A 81 19.76 -7.56 19.48
C ILE A 81 19.73 -7.99 20.95
N HIS A 82 18.69 -8.74 21.32
CA HIS A 82 18.48 -9.27 22.67
C HIS A 82 18.08 -10.74 22.56
N ASP A 83 18.77 -11.64 23.26
CA ASP A 83 18.39 -13.05 23.39
C ASP A 83 17.91 -13.72 22.08
N HIS A 84 18.78 -13.71 21.05
CA HIS A 84 18.49 -14.27 19.72
C HIS A 84 17.30 -13.61 19.01
N GLN A 85 16.98 -12.38 19.34
CA GLN A 85 15.95 -11.58 18.69
C GLN A 85 16.56 -10.27 18.18
N VAL A 86 16.22 -9.91 16.96
CA VAL A 86 16.44 -8.57 16.42
C VAL A 86 15.16 -7.78 16.68
N TYR A 87 15.26 -6.73 17.49
CA TYR A 87 14.21 -5.78 17.77
C TYR A 87 14.45 -4.52 16.93
N VAL A 88 13.45 -4.12 16.15
CA VAL A 88 13.51 -2.93 15.30
C VAL A 88 12.29 -2.08 15.57
N HIS A 89 12.51 -0.85 16.04
CA HIS A 89 11.48 0.18 16.17
C HIS A 89 11.72 1.23 15.09
N VAL A 90 10.69 1.52 14.30
CA VAL A 90 10.71 2.55 13.26
C VAL A 90 9.67 3.61 13.52
N ARG A 91 9.96 4.84 13.08
CA ARG A 91 9.01 5.96 13.06
C ARG A 91 8.82 6.45 11.64
N ALA A 92 7.57 6.65 11.25
CA ALA A 92 7.19 7.36 10.05
C ALA A 92 6.73 8.79 10.39
N THR A 93 7.04 9.75 9.54
CA THR A 93 6.55 11.13 9.64
C THR A 93 6.06 11.63 8.30
N VAL A 94 5.02 12.46 8.31
CA VAL A 94 4.46 13.11 7.12
C VAL A 94 4.13 14.57 7.46
N PRO A 95 4.44 15.55 6.58
CA PRO A 95 4.03 16.93 6.77
C PRO A 95 2.51 17.05 6.88
N ASP A 96 2.02 17.69 7.94
CA ASP A 96 0.57 17.89 8.16
C ASP A 96 0.35 19.13 9.04
N ASP A 97 -0.13 20.21 8.42
CA ASP A 97 -0.35 21.52 9.08
C ASP A 97 -1.53 21.51 10.07
N ARG A 98 -2.35 20.46 10.04
CA ARG A 98 -3.43 20.25 11.01
C ARG A 98 -2.90 19.82 12.39
N PHE A 99 -1.64 19.39 12.47
CA PHE A 99 -0.98 19.05 13.74
C PHE A 99 -0.13 20.21 14.25
N PRO A 100 -0.13 20.53 15.56
CA PRO A 100 0.67 21.63 16.11
C PRO A 100 2.18 21.55 15.84
N THR A 101 2.69 20.33 15.68
CA THR A 101 4.10 20.03 15.36
C THR A 101 4.44 20.25 13.87
N GLY A 102 3.43 20.48 13.02
CA GLY A 102 3.57 20.53 11.55
C GLY A 102 3.79 19.17 10.89
N VAL A 103 3.78 18.09 11.67
CA VAL A 103 3.98 16.72 11.19
C VAL A 103 3.03 15.77 11.92
N ARG A 104 2.46 14.82 11.17
CA ARG A 104 1.85 13.62 11.73
C ARG A 104 2.93 12.53 11.81
N SER A 105 2.98 11.81 12.92
CA SER A 105 3.90 10.69 13.13
C SER A 105 3.15 9.40 13.45
N ASP A 106 3.75 8.27 13.09
CA ASP A 106 3.31 6.92 13.47
C ASP A 106 4.54 6.05 13.74
N GLU A 107 4.39 5.00 14.55
CA GLU A 107 5.50 4.14 14.98
C GLU A 107 5.11 2.67 14.83
N ASP A 108 6.08 1.81 14.47
CA ASP A 108 5.87 0.36 14.38
C ASP A 108 7.10 -0.40 14.89
N ILE A 109 6.87 -1.61 15.40
CA ILE A 109 7.88 -2.44 16.04
C ILE A 109 7.85 -3.83 15.41
N GLY A 110 9.00 -4.26 14.90
CA GLY A 110 9.24 -5.61 14.40
C GLY A 110 10.21 -6.39 15.28
N VAL A 111 9.91 -7.65 15.57
CA VAL A 111 10.81 -8.57 16.25
C VAL A 111 11.01 -9.82 15.41
N VAL A 112 12.26 -10.16 15.13
CA VAL A 112 12.63 -11.35 14.35
C VAL A 112 13.59 -12.22 15.14
N PHE A 113 13.27 -13.50 15.27
CA PHE A 113 14.18 -14.46 15.89
C PHE A 113 15.33 -14.82 14.94
N ILE A 114 16.56 -14.70 15.42
CA ILE A 114 17.75 -15.19 14.75
C ILE A 114 17.72 -16.72 14.88
N GLY A 115 17.44 -17.42 13.78
CA GLY A 115 17.56 -18.87 13.75
C GLY A 115 18.98 -19.26 14.14
N SER A 116 19.14 -20.24 15.03
CA SER A 116 20.42 -20.90 15.22
C SER A 116 20.84 -21.46 13.86
N GLY A 117 21.90 -20.93 13.26
CA GLY A 117 22.46 -21.52 12.06
C GLY A 117 22.67 -23.00 12.31
N ALA A 118 22.14 -23.85 11.42
CA ALA A 118 22.48 -25.26 11.44
C ALA A 118 24.00 -25.38 11.25
N GLU A 119 24.71 -25.80 12.29
CA GLU A 119 25.97 -26.54 12.13
C GLU A 119 25.67 -27.94 11.58
#